data_AF-A0A7C6AUN3-F1
#
_entry.id   AF-A0A7C6AUN3-F1
#
_cell.length_a   1.000
_cell.length_b   1.000
_cell.length_c   1.000
_cell.angle_alpha   90.00
_cell.angle_beta   90.00
_cell.angle_gamma   90.00
#
_symmetry.space_group_name_H-M   'P 1'
#
loop_
_entity.id
_entity.type
_entity.pdbx_description
1 polymer ?
#
loop_
_entity_poly.entity_id
_entity_poly.type
_entity_poly.pdbx_seq_one_letter_code
_entity_poly.pdbx_strand_id
1 'polypeptide(L)'
;MKRLRKITLLFGLTACSLVNATAQVRLLPSHPLLSEIEPAVRLIYNYRFDTALVLISHIEQEVPDHPVVPLLKALWQYHNNFPLITGTDETDQYIALCSEAVNRCQVYLDRNPDDLEGVSFDMLARAMINLVYVDNGETMKVALGASALYRQVAKGFHLMDQFSEFYFTTGLYNYYREAYPEAHPVYKPVASLFPKGSKKTGLEQLKYAASHCIFLRAEALFYLSLIYLNYEDQPQLAAMLTSRLRALYPDNTYYLGVHIESLFINGHFEEADSLIAKLSQAGRKNNFHRMKYLI
;
A
#
# COMPACT_ATOMS: atom_id res chain seq x y z
N MET A 1 28.00 79.58 6.28
CA MET A 1 27.49 78.83 7.45
C MET A 1 26.55 77.74 6.96
N LYS A 2 26.89 76.50 7.34
CA LYS A 2 26.32 75.22 6.89
C LYS A 2 24.84 75.08 7.29
N ARG A 3 23.98 74.65 6.38
CA ARG A 3 22.83 73.80 6.74
C ARG A 3 22.83 72.56 5.87
N LEU A 4 22.88 71.46 6.59
CA LEU A 4 23.32 70.13 6.19
C LEU A 4 22.11 69.33 5.71
N ARG A 5 22.31 68.60 4.60
CA ARG A 5 21.45 67.50 4.12
C ARG A 5 21.06 66.56 5.27
N LYS A 6 19.78 66.19 5.35
CA LYS A 6 19.35 64.90 5.90
C LYS A 6 18.37 64.27 4.93
N ILE A 7 18.92 63.44 4.06
CA ILE A 7 18.22 62.42 3.29
C ILE A 7 17.93 61.30 4.30
N THR A 8 16.66 61.09 4.64
CA THR A 8 16.26 59.96 5.47
C THR A 8 16.06 58.76 4.57
N LEU A 9 17.14 58.00 4.36
CA LEU A 9 17.10 56.63 3.83
C LEU A 9 16.62 55.74 4.99
N LEU A 10 15.34 55.37 5.02
CA LEU A 10 14.89 54.32 5.92
C LEU A 10 14.99 52.98 5.18
N PHE A 11 16.03 52.24 5.52
CA PHE A 11 16.27 50.88 5.08
C PHE A 11 15.07 49.99 5.40
N GLY A 12 14.54 49.32 4.37
CA GLY A 12 13.64 48.20 4.52
C GLY A 12 14.39 47.05 5.21
N LEU A 13 14.09 46.83 6.48
CA LEU A 13 14.33 45.55 7.16
C LEU A 13 13.13 44.66 6.86
N THR A 14 13.09 44.11 5.63
CA THR A 14 12.37 42.86 5.42
C THR A 14 13.12 41.81 6.22
N ALA A 15 12.58 41.47 7.38
CA ALA A 15 12.93 40.24 8.06
C ALA A 15 12.63 39.09 7.09
N CYS A 16 13.64 38.65 6.35
CA CYS A 16 13.66 37.31 5.82
C CYS A 16 13.53 36.39 7.03
N SER A 17 12.31 35.92 7.28
CA SER A 17 12.11 34.69 8.02
C SER A 17 12.99 33.66 7.32
N LEU A 18 14.08 33.29 7.99
CA LEU A 18 14.82 32.08 7.71
C LEU A 18 13.83 30.93 7.94
N VAL A 19 13.03 30.64 6.91
CA VAL A 19 12.50 29.29 6.76
C VAL A 19 13.76 28.46 6.64
N ASN A 20 14.13 27.79 7.74
CA ASN A 20 15.05 26.68 7.67
C ASN A 20 14.41 25.72 6.66
N ALA A 21 14.85 25.80 5.41
CA ALA A 21 14.63 24.76 4.44
C ALA A 21 15.44 23.57 4.95
N THR A 22 14.90 22.85 5.93
CA THR A 22 15.40 21.54 6.30
C THR A 22 15.42 20.75 5.00
N ALA A 23 16.60 20.31 4.59
CA ALA A 23 16.73 19.41 3.47
C ALA A 23 15.87 18.20 3.81
N GLN A 24 14.82 17.98 3.02
CA GLN A 24 13.88 16.90 3.26
C GLN A 24 14.62 15.57 3.21
N VAL A 25 14.47 14.75 4.25
CA VAL A 25 15.14 13.44 4.33
C VAL A 25 14.68 12.58 3.16
N ARG A 26 15.64 11.92 2.51
CA ARG A 26 15.38 10.97 1.41
C ARG A 26 15.62 9.56 1.90
N LEU A 27 14.61 8.71 1.75
CA LEU A 27 14.69 7.29 2.08
C LEU A 27 15.08 6.44 0.87
N LEU A 28 14.58 6.79 -0.31
CA LEU A 28 14.84 6.02 -1.52
C LEU A 28 16.09 6.52 -2.28
N PRO A 29 16.87 5.62 -2.90
CA PRO A 29 16.65 4.17 -2.99
C PRO A 29 17.28 3.35 -1.85
N SER A 30 18.17 3.92 -1.03
CA SER A 30 19.09 3.13 -0.19
C SER A 30 19.40 3.73 1.18
N HIS A 31 18.48 4.48 1.78
CA HIS A 31 18.71 5.04 3.12
C HIS A 31 18.75 3.93 4.19
N PRO A 32 19.63 4.02 5.21
CA PRO A 32 19.73 2.99 6.25
C PRO A 32 18.39 2.67 6.93
N LEU A 33 17.54 3.67 7.15
CA LEU A 33 16.21 3.53 7.77
C LEU A 33 15.26 2.58 6.99
N LEU A 34 15.50 2.30 5.70
CA LEU A 34 14.72 1.28 4.98
C LEU A 34 14.83 -0.10 5.66
N SER A 35 15.97 -0.38 6.30
CA SER A 35 16.17 -1.62 7.07
C SER A 35 15.33 -1.71 8.35
N GLU A 36 14.80 -0.58 8.82
CA GLU A 36 13.88 -0.50 9.98
C GLU A 36 12.41 -0.50 9.55
N ILE A 37 12.11 0.05 8.37
CA ILE A 37 10.76 0.05 7.80
C ILE A 37 10.27 -1.37 7.49
N GLU A 38 11.11 -2.23 6.91
CA GLU A 38 10.71 -3.60 6.58
C GLU A 38 10.25 -4.39 7.82
N PRO A 39 11.00 -4.41 8.94
CA PRO A 39 10.52 -5.02 10.18
C PRO A 39 9.20 -4.43 10.68
N ALA A 40 8.97 -3.11 10.60
CA ALA A 40 7.72 -2.48 11.03
C ALA A 40 6.53 -3.00 10.21
N VAL A 41 6.66 -3.01 8.88
CA VAL A 41 5.65 -3.56 7.96
C VAL A 41 5.40 -5.03 8.26
N ARG A 42 6.46 -5.84 8.43
CA ARG A 42 6.32 -7.26 8.74
C ARG A 42 5.60 -7.52 10.06
N LEU A 43 5.85 -6.70 11.09
CA LEU A 43 5.15 -6.80 12.37
C LEU A 43 3.67 -6.49 12.23
N ILE A 44 3.30 -5.48 11.42
CA ILE A 44 1.90 -5.17 11.13
C ILE A 44 1.21 -6.35 10.45
N TYR A 45 1.79 -6.86 9.35
CA TYR A 45 1.23 -8.01 8.63
C TYR A 45 1.21 -9.29 9.47
N ASN A 46 2.08 -9.42 10.47
CA ASN A 46 2.06 -10.53 11.44
C ASN A 46 1.19 -10.23 12.68
N TYR A 47 0.35 -9.20 12.68
CA TYR A 47 -0.53 -8.85 13.80
C TYR A 47 0.19 -8.62 15.15
N ARG A 48 1.44 -8.15 15.09
CA ARG A 48 2.25 -7.76 16.26
C ARG A 48 2.19 -6.24 16.46
N PHE A 49 0.97 -5.75 16.68
CA PHE A 49 0.61 -4.33 16.63
C PHE A 49 1.33 -3.46 17.67
N ASP A 50 1.45 -3.92 18.92
CA ASP A 50 2.14 -3.15 19.98
C ASP A 50 3.62 -2.96 19.65
N THR A 51 4.28 -4.03 19.18
CA THR A 51 5.70 -3.98 18.78
C THR A 51 5.89 -3.12 17.53
N ALA A 52 4.95 -3.18 16.57
CA ALA A 52 4.97 -2.32 15.40
C ALA A 52 4.90 -0.83 15.78
N LEU A 53 4.03 -0.43 16.72
CA LEU A 53 3.92 0.97 17.16
C LEU A 53 5.20 1.51 17.79
N VAL A 54 5.93 0.70 18.56
CA VAL A 54 7.23 1.10 19.13
C VAL A 54 8.21 1.45 18.02
N LEU A 55 8.30 0.59 17.00
CA LEU A 55 9.21 0.82 15.88
C LEU A 55 8.77 1.99 15.00
N ILE A 56 7.45 2.15 14.76
CA ILE A 56 6.91 3.31 14.04
C ILE A 56 7.22 4.61 14.78
N SER A 57 7.14 4.61 16.11
CA SER A 57 7.49 5.78 16.93
C SER A 57 8.97 6.12 16.84
N HIS A 58 9.85 5.12 16.74
CA HIS A 58 11.27 5.35 16.50
C HIS A 58 11.53 5.95 15.11
N ILE A 59 10.93 5.38 14.06
CA ILE A 59 11.00 5.90 12.68
C ILE A 59 10.48 7.35 12.62
N GLU A 60 9.40 7.66 13.33
CA GLU A 60 8.86 9.03 13.42
C GLU A 60 9.82 10.02 14.07
N GLN A 61 10.62 9.60 15.06
CA GLN A 61 11.62 10.47 15.67
C GLN A 61 12.75 10.81 14.68
N GLU A 62 13.13 9.86 13.83
CA GLU A 62 14.19 10.04 12.83
C GLU A 62 13.70 10.85 11.61
N VAL A 63 12.46 10.65 11.18
CA VAL A 63 11.89 11.29 9.97
C VAL A 63 10.47 11.85 10.17
N PRO A 64 10.27 12.82 11.09
CA PRO A 64 8.95 13.23 11.56
C PRO A 64 8.03 13.79 10.47
N ASP A 65 8.60 14.45 9.46
CA ASP A 65 7.85 15.08 8.36
C ASP A 65 7.75 14.18 7.11
N HIS A 66 8.38 13.00 7.11
CA HIS A 66 8.41 12.13 5.93
C HIS A 66 7.05 11.44 5.71
N PRO A 67 6.58 11.23 4.47
CA PRO A 67 5.28 10.61 4.17
C PRO A 67 5.17 9.15 4.65
N VAL A 68 6.30 8.46 4.86
CA VAL A 68 6.31 7.07 5.37
C VAL A 68 5.68 6.93 6.75
N VAL A 69 5.79 7.95 7.62
CA VAL A 69 5.29 7.89 8.99
C VAL A 69 3.76 7.76 9.01
N PRO A 70 2.97 8.69 8.42
CA PRO A 70 1.54 8.53 8.35
C PRO A 70 1.12 7.31 7.52
N LEU A 71 1.90 6.90 6.51
CA LEU A 71 1.62 5.67 5.75
C LEU A 71 1.71 4.40 6.63
N LEU A 72 2.76 4.26 7.44
CA LEU A 72 2.91 3.13 8.37
C LEU A 72 1.83 3.14 9.46
N LYS A 73 1.47 4.32 9.98
CA LYS A 73 0.35 4.46 10.91
C LYS A 73 -0.99 4.08 10.27
N ALA A 74 -1.22 4.45 9.01
CA ALA A 74 -2.41 4.03 8.26
C ALA A 74 -2.43 2.52 8.04
N LEU A 75 -1.30 1.91 7.68
CA LEU A 75 -1.21 0.46 7.49
C LEU A 75 -1.51 -0.28 8.81
N TRP A 76 -0.95 0.21 9.92
CA TRP A 76 -1.26 -0.28 11.26
C TRP A 76 -2.76 -0.15 11.56
N GLN A 77 -3.36 1.02 11.32
CA GLN A 77 -4.78 1.30 11.57
C GLN A 77 -5.68 0.35 10.78
N TYR A 78 -5.35 0.09 9.51
CA TYR A 78 -6.09 -0.84 8.66
C TYR A 78 -6.08 -2.26 9.24
N HIS A 79 -4.89 -2.81 9.53
CA HIS A 79 -4.78 -4.20 9.97
C HIS A 79 -5.24 -4.42 11.42
N ASN A 80 -5.01 -3.46 12.32
CA ASN A 80 -5.43 -3.56 13.72
C ASN A 80 -6.96 -3.53 13.87
N ASN A 81 -7.65 -2.86 12.94
CA ASN A 81 -9.10 -2.71 12.95
C ASN A 81 -9.78 -3.45 11.80
N PHE A 82 -9.09 -4.37 11.12
CA PHE A 82 -9.62 -5.05 9.94
C PHE A 82 -10.84 -5.93 10.29
N PRO A 83 -11.95 -5.87 9.53
CA PRO A 83 -12.20 -4.98 8.39
C PRO A 83 -12.57 -3.56 8.82
N LEU A 84 -12.02 -2.56 8.11
CA LEU A 84 -12.40 -1.16 8.26
C LEU A 84 -13.73 -0.90 7.53
N ILE A 85 -14.73 -0.44 8.28
CA ILE A 85 -16.06 -0.13 7.75
C ILE A 85 -16.21 1.39 7.60
N THR A 86 -16.64 1.86 6.44
CA THR A 86 -16.83 3.30 6.21
C THR A 86 -17.89 3.89 7.16
N GLY A 87 -17.64 5.12 7.64
CA GLY A 87 -18.51 5.81 8.58
C GLY A 87 -18.20 5.53 10.05
N THR A 88 -17.11 4.84 10.36
CA THR A 88 -16.58 4.73 11.73
C THR A 88 -15.36 5.64 11.92
N ASP A 89 -15.11 6.03 13.18
CA ASP A 89 -13.96 6.86 13.55
C ASP A 89 -12.63 6.22 13.14
N GLU A 90 -12.53 4.89 13.19
CA GLU A 90 -11.32 4.17 12.82
C GLU A 90 -10.99 4.32 11.32
N THR A 91 -12.03 4.28 10.47
CA THR A 91 -11.88 4.47 9.02
C THR A 91 -11.59 5.94 8.68
N ASP A 92 -12.19 6.88 9.40
CA ASP A 92 -11.91 8.31 9.20
C ASP A 92 -10.46 8.64 9.59
N GLN A 93 -9.94 8.07 10.69
CA GLN A 93 -8.53 8.18 11.08
C GLN A 93 -7.60 7.57 10.03
N TYR A 94 -7.94 6.39 9.50
CA TYR A 94 -7.18 5.75 8.42
C TYR A 94 -7.08 6.63 7.17
N ILE A 95 -8.21 7.18 6.72
CA ILE A 95 -8.28 8.06 5.54
C ILE A 95 -7.49 9.36 5.79
N ALA A 96 -7.59 9.93 7.01
CA ALA A 96 -6.84 11.12 7.39
C ALA A 96 -5.33 10.89 7.33
N LEU A 97 -4.84 9.77 7.85
CA LEU A 97 -3.42 9.39 7.79
C LEU A 97 -2.95 9.20 6.34
N CYS A 98 -3.73 8.51 5.49
CA CYS A 98 -3.38 8.37 4.07
C CYS A 98 -3.37 9.74 3.37
N SER A 99 -4.34 10.61 3.66
CA SER A 99 -4.41 11.95 3.08
C SER A 99 -3.25 12.83 3.54
N GLU A 100 -2.80 12.68 4.79
CA GLU A 100 -1.60 13.33 5.30
C GLU A 100 -0.35 12.86 4.55
N ALA A 101 -0.21 11.55 4.31
CA ALA A 101 0.89 11.01 3.50
C ALA A 101 0.90 11.63 2.09
N VAL A 102 -0.26 11.69 1.42
CA VAL A 102 -0.43 12.37 0.12
C VAL A 102 0.02 13.84 0.19
N ASN A 103 -0.40 14.57 1.22
CA ASN A 103 -0.04 15.99 1.37
C ASN A 103 1.48 16.17 1.57
N ARG A 104 2.11 15.32 2.40
CA ARG A 104 3.56 15.32 2.60
C ARG A 104 4.33 14.95 1.32
N CYS A 105 3.75 14.15 0.44
CA CYS A 105 4.34 13.83 -0.86
C CYS A 105 4.45 15.05 -1.80
N GLN A 106 3.59 16.06 -1.64
CA GLN A 106 3.59 17.22 -2.54
C GLN A 106 4.89 18.02 -2.49
N VAL A 107 5.58 18.06 -1.35
CA VAL A 107 6.87 18.76 -1.24
C VAL A 107 7.91 18.19 -2.21
N TYR A 108 7.81 16.89 -2.53
CA TYR A 108 8.66 16.24 -3.53
C TYR A 108 8.13 16.45 -4.95
N LEU A 109 6.83 16.25 -5.15
CA LEU A 109 6.18 16.29 -6.46
C LEU A 109 6.13 17.70 -7.08
N ASP A 110 6.04 18.75 -6.25
CA ASP A 110 6.09 20.14 -6.71
C ASP A 110 7.47 20.51 -7.26
N ARG A 111 8.53 19.86 -6.76
CA ARG A 111 9.91 20.08 -7.21
C ARG A 111 10.24 19.26 -8.44
N ASN A 112 9.82 18.00 -8.44
CA ASN A 112 9.97 17.08 -9.56
C ASN A 112 8.71 16.18 -9.62
N PRO A 113 7.86 16.34 -10.64
CA PRO A 113 6.67 15.51 -10.77
C PRO A 113 6.96 14.01 -10.86
N ASP A 114 8.17 13.62 -11.29
CA ASP A 114 8.61 12.22 -11.41
C ASP A 114 9.59 11.84 -10.30
N ASP A 115 9.54 12.56 -9.16
CA ASP A 115 10.32 12.23 -7.98
C ASP A 115 9.98 10.82 -7.47
N LEU A 116 11.01 9.96 -7.35
CA LEU A 116 10.82 8.56 -6.97
C LEU A 116 10.05 8.41 -5.65
N GLU A 117 10.42 9.19 -4.63
CA GLU A 117 9.82 9.13 -3.30
C GLU A 117 8.41 9.70 -3.31
N GLY A 118 8.24 10.87 -3.92
CA GLY A 118 6.94 11.52 -4.08
C GLY A 118 5.93 10.63 -4.81
N VAL A 119 6.32 10.03 -5.94
CA VAL A 119 5.45 9.14 -6.72
C VAL A 119 5.14 7.86 -5.95
N SER A 120 6.14 7.24 -5.31
CA SER A 120 5.97 5.96 -4.61
C SER A 120 4.99 6.08 -3.44
N PHE A 121 5.20 7.06 -2.56
CA PHE A 121 4.40 7.21 -1.35
C PHE A 121 3.01 7.81 -1.65
N ASP A 122 2.87 8.70 -2.63
CA ASP A 122 1.56 9.19 -3.08
C ASP A 122 0.73 8.06 -3.72
N MET A 123 1.36 7.20 -4.52
CA MET A 123 0.71 6.02 -5.09
C MET A 123 0.20 5.08 -4.00
N LEU A 124 1.05 4.71 -3.03
CA LEU A 124 0.68 3.80 -1.94
C LEU A 124 -0.48 4.36 -1.11
N ALA A 125 -0.41 5.63 -0.71
CA ALA A 125 -1.45 6.26 0.09
C ALA A 125 -2.80 6.34 -0.65
N ARG A 126 -2.78 6.66 -1.95
CA ARG A 126 -4.01 6.66 -2.78
C ARG A 126 -4.58 5.26 -3.02
N ALA A 127 -3.71 4.26 -3.17
CA ALA A 127 -4.13 2.87 -3.31
C ALA A 127 -4.83 2.40 -2.03
N MET A 128 -4.28 2.72 -0.87
CA MET A 128 -4.86 2.45 0.45
C MET A 128 -6.25 3.09 0.61
N ILE A 129 -6.40 4.38 0.26
CA ILE A 129 -7.73 5.04 0.26
C ILE A 129 -8.72 4.35 -0.69
N ASN A 130 -8.29 3.99 -1.91
CA ASN A 130 -9.18 3.31 -2.84
C ASN A 130 -9.57 1.91 -2.35
N LEU A 131 -8.63 1.19 -1.72
CA LEU A 131 -8.86 -0.16 -1.20
C LEU A 131 -9.98 -0.17 -0.16
N VAL A 132 -9.97 0.76 0.82
CA VAL A 132 -11.05 0.80 1.82
C VAL A 132 -12.42 1.11 1.19
N TYR A 133 -12.47 1.90 0.11
CA TYR A 133 -13.72 2.14 -0.62
C TYR A 133 -14.17 0.94 -1.45
N VAL A 134 -13.24 0.19 -2.05
CA VAL A 134 -13.54 -1.09 -2.72
C VAL A 134 -14.10 -2.09 -1.70
N ASP A 135 -13.43 -2.23 -0.55
CA ASP A 135 -13.84 -3.06 0.59
C ASP A 135 -15.17 -2.62 1.22
N ASN A 136 -15.76 -1.49 0.82
CA ASN A 136 -17.06 -1.06 1.32
C ASN A 136 -18.09 -0.89 0.20
N GLY A 137 -17.78 -1.30 -1.03
CA GLY A 137 -18.69 -1.19 -2.18
C GLY A 137 -18.98 0.26 -2.60
N GLU A 138 -18.14 1.21 -2.21
CA GLU A 138 -18.32 2.66 -2.43
C GLU A 138 -17.88 3.07 -3.85
N THR A 139 -18.55 2.52 -4.87
CA THR A 139 -18.14 2.62 -6.28
C THR A 139 -17.92 4.05 -6.76
N MET A 140 -18.73 5.01 -6.30
CA MET A 140 -18.56 6.43 -6.67
C MET A 140 -17.23 7.00 -6.13
N LYS A 141 -16.88 6.69 -4.88
CA LYS A 141 -15.63 7.17 -4.27
C LYS A 141 -14.41 6.52 -4.94
N VAL A 142 -14.51 5.23 -5.26
CA VAL A 142 -13.50 4.52 -6.06
C VAL A 142 -13.29 5.21 -7.41
N ALA A 143 -14.37 5.50 -8.15
CA ALA A 143 -14.29 6.16 -9.45
C ALA A 143 -13.62 7.55 -9.38
N LEU A 144 -13.96 8.35 -8.35
CA LEU A 144 -13.37 9.67 -8.14
C LEU A 144 -11.86 9.58 -7.82
N GLY A 145 -11.44 8.58 -7.05
CA GLY A 145 -10.04 8.36 -6.67
C GLY A 145 -9.19 7.71 -7.77
N ALA A 146 -9.80 6.97 -8.68
CA ALA A 146 -9.10 6.13 -9.67
C ALA A 146 -8.19 6.93 -10.61
N SER A 147 -8.60 8.12 -11.06
CA SER A 147 -7.82 8.92 -12.02
C SER A 147 -6.48 9.39 -11.45
N ALA A 148 -6.47 9.82 -10.19
CA ALA A 148 -5.26 10.28 -9.51
C ALA A 148 -4.33 9.10 -9.21
N LEU A 149 -4.87 7.98 -8.75
CA LEU A 149 -4.10 6.75 -8.54
C LEU A 149 -3.48 6.24 -9.85
N TYR A 150 -4.28 6.16 -10.92
CA TYR A 150 -3.80 5.71 -12.24
C TYR A 150 -2.64 6.56 -12.74
N ARG A 151 -2.67 7.88 -12.52
CA ARG A 151 -1.56 8.77 -12.91
C ARG A 151 -0.24 8.36 -12.26
N GLN A 152 -0.24 7.97 -11.00
CA GLN A 152 0.98 7.51 -10.33
C GLN A 152 1.39 6.10 -10.77
N VAL A 153 0.43 5.20 -10.98
CA VAL A 153 0.71 3.87 -11.54
C VAL A 153 1.36 4.01 -12.93
N ALA A 154 0.86 4.92 -13.77
CA ALA A 154 1.43 5.21 -15.08
C ALA A 154 2.89 5.68 -15.01
N LYS A 155 3.23 6.57 -14.06
CA LYS A 155 4.62 6.96 -13.80
C LYS A 155 5.47 5.79 -13.29
N GLY A 156 4.88 4.92 -12.45
CA GLY A 156 5.52 3.73 -11.89
C GLY A 156 6.13 2.81 -12.96
N PHE A 157 5.55 2.74 -14.17
CA PHE A 157 6.13 1.98 -15.27
C PHE A 157 7.56 2.40 -15.63
N HIS A 158 7.92 3.68 -15.47
CA HIS A 158 9.26 4.19 -15.76
C HIS A 158 10.19 4.17 -14.54
N LEU A 159 9.67 3.81 -13.37
CA LEU A 159 10.39 3.85 -12.09
C LEU A 159 10.61 2.45 -11.48
N MET A 160 10.13 1.38 -12.11
CA MET A 160 10.21 0.00 -11.58
C MET A 160 11.62 -0.42 -11.20
N ASP A 161 12.61 -0.12 -12.05
CA ASP A 161 14.00 -0.52 -11.82
C ASP A 161 14.69 0.30 -10.71
N GLN A 162 14.06 1.39 -10.27
CA GLN A 162 14.54 2.23 -9.17
C GLN A 162 13.92 1.85 -7.83
N PHE A 163 12.70 1.30 -7.83
CA PHE A 163 12.04 0.83 -6.62
C PHE A 163 11.08 -0.32 -6.88
N SER A 164 11.31 -1.44 -6.19
CA SER A 164 10.62 -2.70 -6.44
C SER A 164 9.10 -2.65 -6.18
N GLU A 165 8.61 -1.72 -5.36
CA GLU A 165 7.18 -1.57 -5.07
C GLU A 165 6.33 -1.36 -6.32
N PHE A 166 6.87 -0.70 -7.35
CA PHE A 166 6.14 -0.47 -8.60
C PHE A 166 5.85 -1.75 -9.37
N TYR A 167 6.61 -2.83 -9.17
CA TYR A 167 6.31 -4.11 -9.80
C TYR A 167 4.96 -4.67 -9.37
N PHE A 168 4.49 -4.36 -8.15
CA PHE A 168 3.16 -4.79 -7.71
C PHE A 168 2.07 -4.07 -8.49
N THR A 169 2.07 -2.74 -8.50
CA THR A 169 0.99 -1.94 -9.11
C THR A 169 0.98 -2.03 -10.63
N THR A 170 2.15 -2.03 -11.27
CA THR A 170 2.28 -2.26 -12.72
C THR A 170 1.92 -3.70 -13.09
N GLY A 171 2.26 -4.67 -12.23
CA GLY A 171 1.89 -6.08 -12.39
C GLY A 171 0.38 -6.29 -12.36
N LEU A 172 -0.30 -5.70 -11.36
CA LEU A 172 -1.75 -5.68 -11.28
C LEU A 172 -2.38 -5.02 -12.51
N TYR A 173 -1.87 -3.86 -12.94
CA TYR A 173 -2.36 -3.18 -14.14
C TYR A 173 -2.24 -4.06 -15.38
N ASN A 174 -1.02 -4.58 -15.64
CA ASN A 174 -0.73 -5.40 -16.82
C ASN A 174 -1.60 -6.65 -16.88
N TYR A 175 -1.89 -7.25 -15.72
CA TYR A 175 -2.72 -8.44 -15.63
C TYR A 175 -4.20 -8.12 -15.77
N TYR A 176 -4.75 -7.30 -14.87
CA TYR A 176 -6.19 -7.07 -14.77
C TYR A 176 -6.75 -6.24 -15.91
N ARG A 177 -5.95 -5.38 -16.56
CA ARG A 177 -6.39 -4.67 -17.77
C ARG A 177 -6.81 -5.65 -18.88
N GLU A 178 -6.18 -6.81 -18.98
CA GLU A 178 -6.56 -7.86 -19.93
C GLU A 178 -7.55 -8.86 -19.32
N ALA A 179 -7.25 -9.41 -18.15
CA ALA A 179 -8.01 -10.51 -17.55
C ALA A 179 -9.44 -10.10 -17.14
N TYR A 180 -9.62 -8.90 -16.61
CA TYR A 180 -10.93 -8.45 -16.13
C TYR A 180 -11.97 -8.27 -17.27
N PRO A 181 -11.68 -7.57 -18.39
CA PRO A 181 -12.63 -7.50 -19.50
C PRO A 181 -12.77 -8.81 -20.30
N GLU A 182 -11.83 -9.76 -20.18
CA GLU A 182 -12.01 -11.12 -20.67
C GLU A 182 -13.09 -11.86 -19.87
N ALA A 183 -13.01 -11.82 -18.54
CA ALA A 183 -13.98 -12.42 -17.62
C ALA A 183 -15.33 -11.67 -17.59
N HIS A 184 -15.29 -10.35 -17.80
CA HIS A 184 -16.45 -9.46 -17.75
C HIS A 184 -16.53 -8.58 -19.01
N PRO A 185 -17.05 -9.10 -20.14
CA PRO A 185 -17.04 -8.42 -21.43
C PRO A 185 -17.69 -7.02 -21.46
N VAL A 186 -18.57 -6.71 -20.51
CA VAL A 186 -19.20 -5.38 -20.36
C VAL A 186 -18.17 -4.26 -20.15
N TYR A 187 -16.99 -4.56 -19.61
CA TYR A 187 -15.93 -3.57 -19.38
C TYR A 187 -14.99 -3.37 -20.57
N LYS A 188 -15.12 -4.16 -21.65
CA LYS A 188 -14.26 -4.03 -22.86
C LYS A 188 -14.23 -2.62 -23.46
N PRO A 189 -15.35 -1.88 -23.58
CA PRO A 189 -15.33 -0.53 -24.14
C PRO A 189 -14.46 0.41 -23.31
N VAL A 190 -14.60 0.39 -21.99
CA VAL A 190 -13.81 1.23 -21.07
C VAL A 190 -12.35 0.83 -21.10
N ALA A 191 -12.03 -0.47 -21.03
CA ALA A 191 -10.65 -0.97 -21.07
C ALA A 191 -9.91 -0.60 -22.37
N SER A 192 -10.63 -0.42 -23.49
CA SER A 192 -10.05 -0.02 -24.78
C SER A 192 -9.48 1.41 -24.79
N LEU A 193 -9.92 2.26 -23.85
CA LEU A 193 -9.41 3.64 -23.69
C LEU A 193 -8.04 3.69 -23.00
N PHE A 194 -7.62 2.58 -22.38
CA PHE A 194 -6.36 2.49 -21.64
C PHE A 194 -5.30 1.71 -22.43
N PRO A 195 -4.00 2.03 -22.23
CA PRO A 195 -2.90 1.25 -22.76
C PRO A 195 -3.07 -0.25 -22.55
N LYS A 196 -2.62 -1.05 -23.53
CA LYS A 196 -2.64 -2.51 -23.42
C LYS A 196 -1.65 -2.98 -22.35
N GLY A 197 -2.04 -4.06 -21.68
CA GLY A 197 -1.22 -4.81 -20.75
C GLY A 197 -0.81 -6.15 -21.34
N SER A 198 -0.36 -7.04 -20.48
CA SER A 198 0.07 -8.39 -20.82
C SER A 198 -0.07 -9.24 -19.57
N LYS A 199 -0.97 -10.25 -19.60
CA LYS A 199 -1.15 -11.18 -18.47
C LYS A 199 0.16 -11.83 -18.06
N LYS A 200 0.96 -12.26 -19.05
CA LYS A 200 2.28 -12.86 -18.80
C LYS A 200 3.21 -11.89 -18.05
N THR A 201 3.35 -10.66 -18.55
CA THR A 201 4.19 -9.64 -17.92
C THR A 201 3.68 -9.29 -16.52
N GLY A 202 2.37 -9.18 -16.35
CA GLY A 202 1.75 -8.92 -15.04
C GLY A 202 2.08 -10.02 -14.02
N LEU A 203 1.97 -11.29 -14.41
CA LEU A 203 2.36 -12.43 -13.55
C LEU A 203 3.85 -12.41 -13.20
N GLU A 204 4.73 -12.11 -14.16
CA GLU A 204 6.18 -12.00 -13.92
C GLU A 204 6.51 -10.87 -12.93
N GLN A 205 5.87 -9.71 -13.09
CA GLN A 205 6.05 -8.57 -12.20
C GLN A 205 5.51 -8.83 -10.79
N LEU A 206 4.34 -9.46 -10.67
CA LEU A 206 3.77 -9.84 -9.36
C LEU A 206 4.64 -10.87 -8.63
N LYS A 207 5.23 -11.84 -9.34
CA LYS A 207 6.20 -12.78 -8.76
C LYS A 207 7.46 -12.07 -8.26
N TYR A 208 7.93 -11.09 -9.03
CA TYR A 208 9.06 -10.26 -8.61
C TYR A 208 8.72 -9.47 -7.34
N ALA A 209 7.57 -8.79 -7.32
CA ALA A 209 7.08 -8.03 -6.17
C ALA A 209 6.93 -8.91 -4.91
N ALA A 210 6.40 -10.12 -5.05
CA ALA A 210 6.23 -11.09 -3.97
C ALA A 210 7.56 -11.53 -3.31
N SER A 211 8.70 -11.24 -3.93
CA SER A 211 10.02 -11.58 -3.39
C SER A 211 10.88 -10.37 -3.05
N HIS A 212 10.63 -9.20 -3.64
CA HIS A 212 11.52 -8.04 -3.53
C HIS A 212 10.88 -6.81 -2.90
N CYS A 213 9.54 -6.67 -2.87
CA CYS A 213 8.90 -5.53 -2.20
C CYS A 213 9.14 -5.55 -0.69
N ILE A 214 9.04 -4.37 -0.07
CA ILE A 214 9.06 -4.14 1.38
C ILE A 214 7.62 -4.00 1.89
N PHE A 215 6.90 -2.99 1.39
CA PHE A 215 5.52 -2.66 1.78
C PHE A 215 4.53 -3.67 1.20
N LEU A 216 4.61 -3.93 -0.11
CA LEU A 216 3.59 -4.68 -0.84
C LEU A 216 3.92 -6.17 -1.02
N ARG A 217 4.89 -6.72 -0.27
CA ARG A 217 5.27 -8.13 -0.41
C ARG A 217 4.12 -9.08 -0.05
N ALA A 218 3.44 -8.80 1.07
CA ALA A 218 2.30 -9.60 1.52
C ALA A 218 1.13 -9.49 0.53
N GLU A 219 0.84 -8.27 0.05
CA GLU A 219 -0.17 -8.03 -0.98
C GLU A 219 0.14 -8.75 -2.28
N ALA A 220 1.39 -8.70 -2.75
CA ALA A 220 1.81 -9.39 -3.97
C ALA A 220 1.60 -10.91 -3.87
N LEU A 221 1.95 -11.53 -2.73
CA LEU A 221 1.68 -12.94 -2.48
C LEU A 221 0.18 -13.25 -2.46
N PHE A 222 -0.60 -12.41 -1.77
CA PHE A 222 -2.04 -12.57 -1.63
C PHE A 222 -2.76 -12.44 -2.99
N TYR A 223 -2.58 -11.33 -3.70
CA TYR A 223 -3.19 -11.11 -5.02
C TYR A 223 -2.73 -12.12 -6.06
N LEU A 224 -1.46 -12.53 -6.05
CA LEU A 224 -0.97 -13.57 -6.96
C LEU A 224 -1.66 -14.92 -6.68
N SER A 225 -1.95 -15.24 -5.40
CA SER A 225 -2.72 -16.44 -5.05
C SER A 225 -4.15 -16.38 -5.56
N LEU A 226 -4.82 -15.23 -5.46
CA LEU A 226 -6.17 -15.01 -5.99
C LEU A 226 -6.20 -15.12 -7.51
N ILE A 227 -5.21 -14.56 -8.19
CA ILE A 227 -5.07 -14.65 -9.65
C ILE A 227 -4.92 -16.11 -10.07
N TYR A 228 -4.03 -16.86 -9.42
CA TYR A 228 -3.84 -18.27 -9.73
C TYR A 228 -5.08 -19.11 -9.50
N LEU A 229 -5.83 -18.80 -8.45
CA LEU A 229 -7.03 -19.52 -8.11
C LEU A 229 -8.20 -19.20 -9.05
N ASN A 230 -8.45 -17.92 -9.32
CA ASN A 230 -9.71 -17.45 -9.90
C ASN A 230 -9.64 -17.13 -11.40
N TYR A 231 -8.45 -16.93 -11.96
CA TYR A 231 -8.28 -16.54 -13.35
C TYR A 231 -7.39 -17.49 -14.17
N GLU A 232 -6.41 -18.14 -13.53
CA GLU A 232 -5.44 -19.01 -14.21
C GLU A 232 -5.70 -20.51 -13.96
N ASP A 233 -6.77 -20.86 -13.24
CA ASP A 233 -7.19 -22.24 -12.93
C ASP A 233 -6.05 -23.13 -12.38
N GLN A 234 -5.18 -22.54 -11.54
CA GLN A 234 -3.99 -23.19 -10.96
C GLN A 234 -4.06 -23.20 -9.41
N PRO A 235 -5.03 -23.96 -8.82
CA PRO A 235 -5.26 -23.97 -7.38
C PRO A 235 -4.07 -24.50 -6.56
N GLN A 236 -3.21 -25.33 -7.15
CA GLN A 236 -1.99 -25.81 -6.48
C GLN A 236 -0.97 -24.68 -6.30
N LEU A 237 -0.80 -23.79 -7.29
CA LEU A 237 0.08 -22.63 -7.16
C LEU A 237 -0.48 -21.63 -6.14
N ALA A 238 -1.79 -21.44 -6.11
CA ALA A 238 -2.44 -20.65 -5.07
C ALA A 238 -2.15 -21.22 -3.66
N ALA A 239 -2.25 -22.54 -3.48
CA ALA A 239 -1.92 -23.20 -2.21
C ALA A 239 -0.47 -23.01 -1.79
N MET A 240 0.49 -23.07 -2.73
CA MET A 240 1.90 -22.80 -2.44
C MET A 240 2.12 -21.36 -1.96
N LEU A 241 1.45 -20.39 -2.58
CA LEU A 241 1.58 -18.97 -2.22
C LEU A 241 0.94 -18.66 -0.86
N THR A 242 -0.26 -19.19 -0.59
CA THR A 242 -0.92 -19.02 0.71
C THR A 242 -0.15 -19.71 1.83
N SER A 243 0.49 -20.85 1.56
CA SER A 243 1.41 -21.52 2.49
C SER A 243 2.62 -20.64 2.81
N ARG A 244 3.25 -20.04 1.78
CA ARG A 244 4.36 -19.08 1.96
C ARG A 244 3.92 -17.86 2.76
N LEU A 245 2.74 -17.32 2.49
CA LEU A 245 2.18 -16.17 3.20
C LEU A 245 2.00 -16.49 4.69
N ARG A 246 1.41 -17.65 5.01
CA ARG A 246 1.29 -18.15 6.39
C ARG A 246 2.64 -18.36 7.07
N ALA A 247 3.63 -18.87 6.35
CA ALA A 247 4.96 -19.09 6.91
C ALA A 247 5.69 -17.76 7.24
N LEU A 248 5.45 -16.71 6.44
CA LEU A 248 6.02 -15.37 6.68
C LEU A 248 5.31 -14.62 7.82
N TYR A 249 4.01 -14.88 8.00
CA TYR A 249 3.13 -14.18 8.94
C TYR A 249 2.28 -15.18 9.76
N PRO A 250 2.90 -16.03 10.61
CA PRO A 250 2.22 -17.12 11.31
C PRO A 250 1.13 -16.68 12.29
N ASP A 251 1.22 -15.46 12.82
CA ASP A 251 0.24 -14.91 13.78
C ASP A 251 -0.94 -14.22 13.06
N ASN A 252 -0.88 -14.08 11.73
CA ASN A 252 -1.95 -13.52 10.94
C ASN A 252 -3.07 -14.55 10.70
N THR A 253 -4.14 -14.43 11.47
CA THR A 253 -5.28 -15.35 11.39
C THR A 253 -6.07 -15.23 10.08
N TYR A 254 -6.01 -14.09 9.38
CA TYR A 254 -6.60 -13.95 8.05
C TYR A 254 -5.88 -14.84 7.03
N TYR A 255 -4.55 -14.75 6.98
CA TYR A 255 -3.75 -15.59 6.07
C TYR A 255 -3.81 -17.07 6.42
N LEU A 256 -3.97 -17.43 7.70
CA LEU A 256 -4.30 -18.79 8.10
C LEU A 256 -5.63 -19.26 7.47
N GLY A 257 -6.68 -18.44 7.56
CA GLY A 257 -7.97 -18.78 6.97
C GLY A 257 -7.94 -18.88 5.44
N VAL A 258 -7.28 -17.95 4.76
CA VAL A 258 -7.07 -18.01 3.30
C VAL A 258 -6.33 -19.29 2.89
N HIS A 259 -5.34 -19.71 3.67
CA HIS A 259 -4.64 -20.96 3.40
C HIS A 259 -5.51 -22.20 3.64
N ILE A 260 -6.33 -22.20 4.70
CA ILE A 260 -7.32 -23.26 4.96
C ILE A 260 -8.29 -23.38 3.77
N GLU A 261 -8.83 -22.27 3.26
CA GLU A 261 -9.69 -22.27 2.08
C GLU A 261 -9.00 -22.86 0.85
N SER A 262 -7.74 -22.48 0.62
CA SER A 262 -6.95 -23.05 -0.46
C SER A 262 -6.72 -24.55 -0.31
N LEU A 263 -6.55 -25.08 0.91
CA LEU A 263 -6.44 -26.52 1.17
C LEU A 263 -7.76 -27.25 0.86
N PHE A 264 -8.91 -26.68 1.24
CA PHE A 264 -10.22 -27.24 0.90
C PHE A 264 -10.41 -27.36 -0.61
N ILE A 265 -10.05 -26.31 -1.36
CA ILE A 265 -10.18 -26.30 -2.83
C ILE A 265 -9.29 -27.37 -3.47
N ASN A 266 -8.12 -27.65 -2.88
CA ASN A 266 -7.21 -28.70 -3.35
C ASN A 266 -7.52 -30.09 -2.78
N GLY A 267 -8.60 -30.26 -2.00
CA GLY A 267 -8.99 -31.55 -1.42
C GLY A 267 -8.12 -32.02 -0.25
N HIS A 268 -7.29 -31.15 0.32
CA HIS A 268 -6.41 -31.45 1.46
C HIS A 268 -7.16 -31.30 2.80
N PHE A 269 -8.24 -32.06 2.98
CA PHE A 269 -9.17 -31.87 4.10
C PHE A 269 -8.56 -32.15 5.48
N GLU A 270 -7.73 -33.19 5.61
CA GLU A 270 -7.10 -33.54 6.89
C GLU A 270 -6.17 -32.42 7.40
N GLU A 271 -5.40 -31.81 6.49
CA GLU A 271 -4.54 -30.67 6.83
C GLU A 271 -5.37 -29.44 7.20
N ALA A 272 -6.44 -29.17 6.45
CA ALA A 272 -7.35 -28.07 6.72
C ALA A 272 -8.00 -28.19 8.11
N ASP A 273 -8.50 -29.38 8.47
CA ASP A 273 -9.12 -29.64 9.78
C ASP A 273 -8.14 -29.44 10.95
N SER A 274 -6.89 -29.89 10.78
CA SER A 274 -5.82 -29.65 11.76
C SER A 274 -5.57 -28.16 12.00
N LEU A 275 -5.63 -27.35 10.95
CA LEU A 275 -5.43 -25.89 11.02
C LEU A 275 -6.66 -25.14 11.54
N ILE A 276 -7.88 -25.60 11.26
CA ILE A 276 -9.12 -25.02 11.81
C ILE A 276 -9.12 -25.09 13.33
N ALA A 277 -8.63 -26.19 13.91
CA ALA A 277 -8.50 -26.34 15.35
C ALA A 277 -7.58 -25.25 15.95
N LYS A 278 -6.47 -24.92 15.27
CA LYS A 278 -5.57 -23.82 15.67
C LYS A 278 -6.23 -22.45 15.54
N LEU A 279 -6.95 -22.21 14.45
CA LEU A 279 -7.67 -20.94 14.21
C LEU A 279 -8.73 -20.69 15.30
N SER A 280 -9.45 -21.74 15.71
CA SER A 280 -10.48 -21.66 16.75
C SER A 280 -9.91 -21.31 18.13
N GLN A 281 -8.67 -21.71 18.41
CA GLN A 281 -7.96 -21.40 19.66
C GLN A 281 -7.36 -19.99 19.68
N ALA A 282 -7.01 -19.42 18.52
CA ALA A 282 -6.44 -18.08 18.39
C ALA A 282 -7.41 -16.94 18.76
N GLY A 283 -8.69 -17.26 19.01
CA GLY A 283 -9.64 -16.39 19.68
C GLY A 283 -10.46 -15.51 18.75
N ARG A 284 -11.74 -15.36 19.13
CA ARG A 284 -12.82 -14.56 18.50
C ARG A 284 -12.55 -13.04 18.39
N LYS A 285 -11.30 -12.58 18.54
CA LYS A 285 -10.97 -11.14 18.53
C LYS A 285 -10.87 -10.52 17.14
N ASN A 286 -10.59 -11.33 16.11
CA ASN A 286 -10.60 -10.88 14.72
C ASN A 286 -11.82 -11.47 14.01
N ASN A 287 -12.68 -10.61 13.49
CA ASN A 287 -13.96 -10.94 12.87
C ASN A 287 -13.76 -11.66 11.52
N PHE A 288 -13.23 -12.88 11.53
CA PHE A 288 -13.07 -13.70 10.33
C PHE A 288 -14.35 -13.85 9.52
N HIS A 289 -15.48 -13.94 10.22
CA HIS A 289 -16.79 -14.08 9.60
C HIS A 289 -17.31 -12.82 8.87
N ARG A 290 -16.75 -11.62 9.12
CA ARG A 290 -17.10 -10.41 8.36
C ARG A 290 -16.35 -10.30 7.02
N MET A 291 -15.30 -11.09 6.82
CA MET A 291 -14.36 -10.96 5.69
C MET A 291 -14.88 -11.55 4.35
N LYS A 292 -15.96 -12.34 4.39
CA LYS A 292 -16.41 -13.15 3.23
C LYS A 292 -17.31 -12.42 2.21
N TYR A 293 -17.60 -11.13 2.42
CA TYR A 293 -18.56 -10.39 1.59
C TYR A 293 -17.94 -9.32 0.67
N LEU A 294 -16.61 -9.31 0.53
CA LEU A 294 -15.89 -8.22 -0.15
C LEU A 294 -14.94 -8.65 -1.27
N ILE A 295 -14.92 -9.95 -1.63
CA ILE A 295 -14.19 -10.47 -2.78
C ILE A 295 -15.18 -11.19 -3.70
#